data_AF-Q4SYN4-F1
#
_entry.id   AF-Q4SYN4-F1
#
_cell.length_a   1.000
_cell.length_b   1.000
_cell.length_c   1.000
_cell.angle_alpha   90.00
_cell.angle_beta   90.00
_cell.angle_gamma   90.00
#
_symmetry.space_group_name_H-M   'P 1'
#
loop_
_entity.id
_entity.type
_entity.pdbx_description
1 polymer ?
#
loop_
_entity_poly.entity_id
_entity_poly.type
_entity_poly.pdbx_seq_one_letter_code
_entity_poly.pdbx_strand_id
1 'polypeptide(L)'
;QAGITTTLNSRCSVLAAANSVFGRWDDTKGEDNIDFMPTILSRFDMIFIIKDQHDQQRDMTLARHVMNVHLSAQTQTEGVEGEIPLATFKKYIAYARAKCGPRLSAAASEKLKNRYVLMRTGAREHERETDKRPSIPITVRYVQ
;
A
#
# COMPACT_ATOMS: atom_id res chain seq x y z
N GLN A 1 -19.98 27.13 -19.86
CA GLN A 1 -19.97 27.18 -18.39
C GLN A 1 -21.42 27.33 -17.94
N ALA A 2 -22.11 26.20 -17.70
CA ALA A 2 -23.49 26.20 -17.20
C ALA A 2 -23.44 26.12 -15.68
N GLY A 3 -23.98 27.13 -15.00
CA GLY A 3 -23.85 27.36 -13.56
C GLY A 3 -24.68 26.41 -12.72
N ILE A 4 -24.23 25.17 -12.59
CA ILE A 4 -24.69 24.26 -11.53
C ILE A 4 -23.43 23.79 -10.79
N THR A 5 -23.21 24.36 -9.60
CA THR A 5 -22.19 23.90 -8.66
C THR A 5 -22.86 22.97 -7.67
N THR A 6 -22.66 21.66 -7.83
CA THR A 6 -23.16 20.64 -6.90
C THR A 6 -21.99 19.84 -6.35
N THR A 7 -21.92 19.71 -5.03
CA THR A 7 -20.94 18.85 -4.36
C THR A 7 -21.55 17.47 -4.13
N LEU A 8 -20.88 16.42 -4.61
CA LEU A 8 -21.27 15.02 -4.40
C LEU A 8 -20.27 14.34 -3.48
N ASN A 9 -20.77 13.50 -2.57
CA ASN A 9 -19.93 12.75 -1.65
C ASN A 9 -19.34 11.53 -2.37
N SER A 10 -18.02 11.41 -2.40
CA SER A 10 -17.32 10.21 -2.85
C SER A 10 -16.74 9.46 -1.65
N ARG A 11 -17.33 8.31 -1.33
CA ARG A 11 -16.82 7.37 -0.31
C ARG A 11 -16.25 6.14 -1.00
N CYS A 12 -15.06 6.27 -1.57
CA CYS A 12 -14.31 5.16 -2.15
C CYS A 12 -12.85 5.18 -1.67
N SER A 13 -12.27 3.99 -1.57
CA SER A 13 -10.81 3.85 -1.48
C SER A 13 -10.22 3.98 -2.87
N VAL A 14 -9.05 4.61 -2.97
CA VAL A 14 -8.32 4.75 -4.23
C VAL A 14 -7.12 3.80 -4.21
N LEU A 15 -6.96 3.05 -5.30
CA LEU A 15 -5.75 2.30 -5.58
C LEU A 15 -5.03 2.97 -6.75
N ALA A 16 -3.75 3.27 -6.58
CA ALA A 16 -2.91 3.82 -7.62
C ALA A 16 -1.72 2.89 -7.87
N ALA A 17 -1.38 2.70 -9.14
CA ALA A 17 -0.18 2.02 -9.58
C ALA A 17 0.60 2.99 -10.47
N ALA A 18 1.90 3.12 -10.20
CA ALA A 18 2.77 4.02 -10.93
C ALA A 18 4.14 3.37 -11.11
N ASN A 19 4.75 3.65 -12.25
CA ASN A 19 6.11 3.20 -12.53
C ASN A 19 7.11 4.24 -12.00
N SER A 20 8.31 3.79 -11.67
CA SER A 20 9.41 4.71 -11.36
C SER A 20 9.81 5.50 -12.60
N VAL A 21 10.27 6.75 -12.41
CA VAL A 21 10.66 7.68 -13.49
C VAL A 21 11.67 7.07 -14.46
N PHE A 22 12.63 6.30 -13.94
CA PHE A 22 13.69 5.68 -14.73
C PHE A 22 13.37 4.24 -15.14
N GLY A 23 12.12 3.80 -14.98
CA GLY A 23 11.68 2.42 -15.26
C GLY A 23 12.19 1.37 -14.26
N ARG A 24 13.20 1.69 -13.45
CA ARG A 24 13.71 0.88 -12.33
C ARG A 24 13.95 1.75 -11.12
N TRP A 25 13.71 1.18 -9.95
CA TRP A 25 13.97 1.85 -8.68
C TRP A 25 15.47 1.93 -8.40
N ASP A 26 16.01 3.14 -8.23
CA ASP A 26 17.40 3.40 -7.90
C ASP A 26 17.53 3.84 -6.44
N ASP A 27 18.17 3.03 -5.61
CA ASP A 27 18.31 3.32 -4.17
C ASP A 27 19.14 4.57 -3.86
N THR A 28 19.91 5.08 -4.82
CA THR A 28 20.69 6.32 -4.65
C THR A 28 19.86 7.58 -4.87
N LYS A 29 18.72 7.46 -5.56
CA LYS A 29 17.94 8.59 -6.08
C LYS A 29 16.70 8.97 -5.27
N GLY A 30 16.38 8.24 -4.19
CA GLY A 30 15.35 8.62 -3.22
C GLY A 30 14.07 9.19 -3.84
N GLU A 31 13.89 10.51 -3.70
CA GLU A 31 12.76 11.31 -4.23
C GLU A 31 12.67 11.35 -5.75
N ASP A 32 13.81 11.34 -6.46
CA ASP A 32 13.84 11.42 -7.93
C ASP A 32 13.32 10.13 -8.60
N ASN A 33 13.11 9.06 -7.83
CA ASN A 33 12.49 7.84 -8.35
C ASN A 33 10.98 8.01 -8.61
N ILE A 34 10.35 9.04 -8.05
CA ILE A 34 8.89 9.22 -8.02
C ILE A 34 8.52 10.61 -8.56
N ASP A 35 7.82 10.66 -9.70
CA ASP A 35 7.29 11.91 -10.29
C ASP A 35 5.91 12.30 -9.70
N PHE A 36 5.79 12.29 -8.37
CA PHE A 36 4.60 12.78 -7.68
C PHE A 36 4.96 13.92 -6.74
N MET A 37 4.14 14.96 -6.77
CA MET A 37 4.24 16.02 -5.77
C MET A 37 4.08 15.45 -4.36
N PRO A 38 4.91 15.87 -3.38
CA PRO A 38 4.81 15.41 -1.98
C PRO A 38 3.40 15.59 -1.38
N THR A 39 2.66 16.59 -1.86
CA THR A 39 1.26 16.85 -1.45
C THR A 39 0.31 15.72 -1.82
N ILE A 40 0.53 15.02 -2.94
CA ILE A 40 -0.26 13.87 -3.35
C ILE A 40 0.15 12.63 -2.55
N LEU A 41 1.47 12.39 -2.41
CA LEU A 41 1.99 11.27 -1.63
C LEU A 41 1.51 11.30 -0.18
N SER A 42 1.44 12.48 0.43
CA SER A 42 0.93 12.67 1.79
C SER A 42 -0.54 12.28 1.99
N ARG A 43 -1.31 12.09 0.91
CA ARG A 43 -2.72 11.66 0.95
C ARG A 43 -2.88 10.14 0.90
N PHE A 44 -1.82 9.40 0.57
CA PHE A 44 -1.85 7.94 0.60
C PHE A 44 -1.46 7.44 1.99
N ASP A 45 -2.38 6.72 2.64
CA ASP A 45 -2.11 6.13 3.95
C ASP A 45 -1.16 4.92 3.86
N MET A 46 -1.03 4.31 2.67
CA MET A 46 -0.14 3.19 2.37
C MET A 46 0.58 3.39 1.03
N ILE A 47 1.91 3.25 1.03
CA ILE A 47 2.75 3.30 -0.17
C ILE A 47 3.64 2.05 -0.17
N PHE A 48 3.59 1.26 -1.24
CA PHE A 48 4.39 0.05 -1.39
C PHE A 48 5.32 0.21 -2.60
N ILE A 49 6.62 0.08 -2.37
CA ILE A 49 7.63 0.07 -3.43
C ILE A 49 7.91 -1.38 -3.78
N ILE A 50 7.57 -1.78 -5.02
CA ILE A 50 7.88 -3.10 -5.55
C ILE A 50 9.18 -2.98 -6.36
N LYS A 51 10.26 -3.57 -5.83
CA LYS A 51 11.56 -3.58 -6.51
C LYS A 51 11.72 -4.87 -7.32
N ASP A 52 12.18 -4.71 -8.54
CA ASP A 52 12.60 -5.83 -9.39
C ASP A 52 14.05 -6.19 -9.07
N GLN A 53 14.25 -7.28 -8.34
CA GLN A 53 15.57 -7.82 -8.00
C GLN A 53 15.80 -9.11 -8.77
N HIS A 54 16.93 -9.20 -9.47
CA HIS A 54 17.29 -10.38 -10.24
C HIS A 54 17.69 -11.49 -9.27
N ASP A 55 16.88 -12.54 -9.17
CA ASP A 55 17.13 -13.69 -8.31
C ASP A 55 16.70 -14.95 -9.04
N GLN A 56 17.69 -15.72 -9.48
CA GLN A 56 17.49 -16.91 -10.30
C GLN A 56 16.52 -17.93 -9.66
N GLN A 57 16.53 -18.08 -8.33
CA GLN A 57 15.64 -19.03 -7.66
C GLN A 57 14.20 -18.53 -7.65
N ARG A 58 13.99 -17.23 -7.39
CA ARG A 58 12.67 -16.60 -7.47
C ARG A 58 12.13 -16.62 -8.89
N ASP A 59 12.96 -16.27 -9.87
CA ASP A 59 12.60 -16.25 -11.28
C ASP A 59 12.19 -17.65 -11.77
N MET A 60 12.93 -18.68 -11.37
CA MET A 60 12.60 -20.05 -11.70
C MET A 60 11.28 -20.50 -11.06
N THR A 61 11.02 -20.09 -9.83
CA THR A 61 9.77 -20.40 -9.13
C THR A 61 8.58 -19.71 -9.79
N LEU A 62 8.74 -18.43 -10.16
CA LEU A 62 7.73 -17.66 -10.87
C LEU A 62 7.45 -18.26 -12.25
N ALA A 63 8.50 -18.59 -13.02
CA ALA A 63 8.36 -19.22 -14.33
C ALA A 63 7.61 -20.55 -14.26
N ARG A 64 7.94 -21.41 -13.28
CA ARG A 64 7.19 -22.66 -13.03
C ARG A 64 5.72 -22.38 -12.72
N HIS A 65 5.43 -21.39 -11.88
CA HIS A 65 4.06 -21.02 -11.55
C HIS A 65 3.29 -20.55 -12.79
N VAL A 66 3.88 -19.66 -13.59
CA VAL A 66 3.25 -19.15 -14.83
C VAL A 66 2.99 -20.30 -15.81
N MET A 67 3.94 -21.21 -16.01
CA MET A 67 3.74 -22.38 -16.87
C MET A 67 2.61 -23.27 -16.36
N ASN A 68 2.57 -23.55 -15.05
CA ASN A 68 1.51 -24.36 -14.45
C ASN A 68 0.13 -23.71 -14.64
N VAL A 69 -0.01 -22.39 -14.45
CA VAL A 69 -1.27 -21.68 -14.69
C VAL A 69 -1.72 -21.81 -16.15
N HIS A 70 -0.82 -21.67 -17.11
CA HIS A 70 -1.16 -21.78 -18.54
C HIS A 70 -1.54 -23.21 -18.96
N LEU A 71 -0.86 -24.22 -18.42
CA LEU A 71 -1.17 -25.63 -18.69
C LEU A 71 -2.50 -26.05 -18.03
N SER A 72 -2.72 -25.63 -16.77
CA SER A 72 -3.97 -25.90 -16.04
C SER A 72 -5.16 -25.14 -16.61
N ALA A 73 -4.97 -23.97 -17.21
CA ALA A 73 -6.03 -23.21 -17.88
C ALA A 73 -6.65 -23.97 -19.07
N GLN A 74 -5.92 -24.93 -19.67
CA GLN A 74 -6.45 -25.80 -20.74
C GLN A 74 -7.17 -27.04 -20.20
N THR A 75 -6.97 -27.41 -18.94
CA THR A 75 -7.45 -28.69 -18.38
C THR A 75 -8.48 -28.56 -17.26
N GLN A 76 -8.59 -27.45 -16.53
CA GLN A 76 -9.53 -27.33 -15.42
C GLN A 76 -10.19 -25.94 -15.30
N THR A 77 -11.51 -25.98 -15.23
CA THR A 77 -12.46 -24.89 -14.92
C THR A 77 -12.46 -24.52 -13.43
N GLU A 78 -11.63 -25.18 -12.63
CA GLU A 78 -11.49 -24.95 -11.20
C GLU A 78 -10.14 -24.26 -10.97
N GLY A 79 -10.17 -22.92 -10.91
CA GLY A 79 -9.00 -22.14 -10.52
C GLY A 79 -8.48 -22.64 -9.17
N VAL A 80 -7.16 -22.55 -8.97
CA VAL A 80 -6.50 -22.88 -7.70
C VAL A 80 -7.14 -22.04 -6.59
N GLU A 81 -8.18 -22.58 -5.95
CA GLU A 81 -8.76 -21.97 -4.77
C GLU A 81 -7.74 -22.13 -3.65
N GLY A 82 -7.37 -21.02 -3.00
CA GLY A 82 -6.55 -21.07 -1.80
C GLY A 82 -7.26 -21.86 -0.68
N GLU A 83 -6.62 -21.99 0.48
CA GLU A 83 -7.16 -22.73 1.63
C GLU A 83 -8.59 -22.30 2.04
N ILE A 84 -8.99 -21.08 1.70
CA ILE A 84 -10.33 -20.54 1.92
C ILE A 84 -10.99 -20.21 0.57
N PRO A 85 -12.16 -20.77 0.26
CA PRO A 85 -12.91 -20.44 -0.94
C PRO A 85 -13.26 -18.95 -1.03
N LEU A 86 -13.13 -18.37 -2.22
CA LEU A 86 -13.33 -16.93 -2.43
C LEU A 86 -14.75 -16.48 -2.06
N ALA A 87 -15.74 -17.34 -2.31
CA ALA A 87 -17.14 -17.08 -1.94
C ALA A 87 -17.33 -16.93 -0.42
N THR A 88 -16.67 -17.79 0.36
CA THR A 88 -16.68 -17.73 1.83
C THR A 88 -15.98 -16.48 2.33
N PHE A 89 -14.81 -16.16 1.77
CA PHE A 89 -14.04 -14.98 2.17
C PHE A 89 -14.80 -13.67 1.91
N LYS A 90 -15.46 -13.55 0.75
CA LYS A 90 -16.34 -12.41 0.43
C LYS A 90 -17.47 -12.24 1.44
N LYS A 91 -18.16 -13.34 1.79
CA LYS A 91 -19.24 -13.33 2.79
C LYS A 91 -18.72 -12.92 4.17
N TYR A 92 -17.54 -13.41 4.55
CA TYR A 92 -16.91 -13.07 5.82
C TYR A 92 -16.57 -11.58 5.92
N ILE A 93 -15.98 -10.98 4.88
CA ILE A 93 -15.71 -9.53 4.84
C ILE A 93 -17.01 -8.73 4.97
N ALA A 94 -18.07 -9.14 4.26
CA ALA A 94 -19.37 -8.48 4.35
C ALA A 94 -19.95 -8.53 5.77
N TYR A 95 -19.87 -9.69 6.43
CA TYR A 95 -20.27 -9.85 7.83
C TYR A 95 -19.46 -8.93 8.75
N ALA A 96 -18.13 -8.95 8.64
CA ALA A 96 -17.24 -8.13 9.47
C ALA A 96 -17.54 -6.63 9.31
N ARG A 97 -17.76 -6.15 8.08
CA ARG A 97 -18.12 -4.74 7.82
C ARG A 97 -19.49 -4.36 8.39
N ALA A 98 -20.44 -5.30 8.46
CA ALA A 98 -21.80 -5.02 8.91
C ALA A 98 -22.00 -5.18 10.43
N LYS A 99 -21.24 -6.07 11.08
CA LYS A 99 -21.46 -6.47 12.47
C LYS A 99 -20.32 -6.07 13.42
N CYS A 100 -19.10 -5.89 12.92
CA CYS A 100 -17.95 -5.57 13.75
C CYS A 100 -17.68 -4.06 13.72
N GLY A 101 -17.76 -3.40 14.88
CA GLY A 101 -17.34 -2.01 15.08
C GLY A 101 -16.21 -1.94 16.11
N PRO A 102 -14.97 -2.30 15.76
CA PRO A 102 -13.87 -2.35 16.72
C PRO A 102 -13.63 -0.96 17.33
N ARG A 103 -13.38 -0.93 18.64
CA ARG A 103 -13.03 0.30 19.37
C ARG A 103 -11.64 0.17 19.97
N LEU A 104 -10.91 1.28 19.94
CA LEU A 104 -9.57 1.36 20.49
C LEU A 104 -9.65 1.46 22.02
N SER A 105 -8.90 0.61 22.72
CA SER A 105 -8.78 0.70 24.18
C SER A 105 -7.83 1.84 24.56
N ALA A 106 -7.97 2.37 25.78
CA ALA A 106 -7.11 3.45 26.28
C ALA A 106 -5.61 3.07 26.24
N ALA A 107 -5.29 1.83 26.65
CA ALA A 107 -3.92 1.32 26.60
C ALA A 107 -3.36 1.24 25.17
N ALA A 108 -4.18 0.84 24.20
CA ALA A 108 -3.77 0.81 22.79
C ALA A 108 -3.58 2.22 22.22
N SER A 109 -4.44 3.16 22.59
CA SER A 109 -4.34 4.57 22.20
C SER A 109 -3.04 5.21 22.70
N GLU A 110 -2.69 4.99 23.97
CA GLU A 110 -1.44 5.49 24.54
C GLU A 110 -0.21 4.93 23.81
N LYS A 111 -0.23 3.63 23.48
CA LYS A 111 0.84 2.98 22.73
C LYS A 111 1.00 3.54 21.31
N LEU A 112 -0.12 3.82 20.62
CA LEU A 112 -0.10 4.45 19.29
C LEU A 112 0.47 5.87 19.33
N LYS A 113 0.06 6.68 20.33
CA LYS A 113 0.60 8.03 20.54
C LYS A 113 2.11 8.01 20.74
N ASN A 114 2.60 7.15 21.62
CA ASN A 114 4.03 7.05 21.92
C ASN A 114 4.83 6.57 20.70
N ARG A 115 4.28 5.62 19.93
CA ARG A 115 4.91 5.17 18.68
C ARG A 115 4.97 6.28 17.63
N TYR A 116 3.92 7.08 17.48
CA TYR A 116 3.88 8.19 16.54
C TYR A 116 4.94 9.25 16.85
N VAL A 117 5.07 9.64 18.12
CA VAL A 117 6.10 10.60 18.57
C VAL A 117 7.51 10.05 18.30
N LEU A 118 7.74 8.77 18.57
CA LEU A 118 9.03 8.12 18.30
C LEU A 118 9.38 8.16 16.80
N MET A 119 8.42 7.78 15.93
CA MET A 119 8.60 7.83 14.47
C MET A 119 8.93 9.24 13.97
N ARG A 120 8.25 10.26 14.52
CA ARG A 120 8.49 11.66 14.15
C ARG A 120 9.85 12.17 14.65
N THR A 121 10.30 11.70 15.80
CA THR A 121 11.61 12.09 16.36
C THR A 121 12.74 11.53 15.51
N GLY A 122 12.68 10.24 15.18
CA GLY A 122 13.68 9.61 14.30
C GLY A 122 13.75 10.23 12.91
N ALA A 123 12.61 10.65 12.34
CA ALA A 123 12.61 11.39 11.07
C ALA A 123 13.35 12.75 11.15
N ARG A 124 13.20 13.48 12.26
CA ARG A 124 13.90 14.76 12.48
C ARG A 124 15.40 14.58 12.72
N GLU A 125 15.79 13.48 13.37
CA GLU A 125 17.20 13.13 13.56
C GLU A 125 17.84 12.76 12.22
N HIS A 126 17.16 11.95 11.41
CA HIS A 126 17.63 11.61 10.06
C HIS A 126 17.78 12.86 9.17
N GLU A 127 16.83 13.80 9.23
CA GLU A 127 16.94 15.09 8.53
C GLU A 127 18.18 15.89 8.98
N ARG A 128 18.49 15.89 10.28
CA ARG A 128 19.68 16.58 10.81
C ARG A 128 20.99 15.93 10.40
N GLU A 129 21.03 14.60 10.32
CA GLU A 129 22.24 13.84 9.99
C GLU A 129 22.55 13.85 8.50
N THR A 130 21.53 13.79 7.65
CA THR A 130 21.71 13.67 6.19
C THR A 130 21.44 14.97 5.42
N ASP A 131 20.96 16.03 6.09
CA ASP A 131 20.45 17.28 5.50
C ASP A 131 19.40 17.05 4.39
N LYS A 132 18.83 15.84 4.35
CA LYS A 132 17.86 15.37 3.37
C LYS A 132 16.55 15.05 4.07
N ARG A 133 15.47 15.58 3.51
CA ARG A 133 14.12 15.22 3.96
C ARG A 133 13.80 13.79 3.50
N PRO A 134 13.05 13.02 4.30
CA PRO A 134 12.56 11.72 3.86
C PRO A 134 11.55 11.91 2.72
N SER A 135 11.69 11.09 1.68
CA SER A 135 10.87 11.13 0.46
C SER A 135 9.36 10.99 0.71
N ILE A 136 8.98 10.34 1.82
CA ILE A 136 7.59 10.16 2.22
C ILE A 136 7.38 10.86 3.58
N PRO A 137 6.60 11.96 3.63
CA PRO A 137 6.42 12.71 4.87
C PRO A 137 5.53 11.95 5.86
N ILE A 138 5.94 11.88 7.13
CA ILE A 138 5.10 11.35 8.21
C ILE A 138 4.05 12.40 8.59
N THR A 139 2.78 12.16 8.25
CA THR A 139 1.67 13.06 8.56
C THR A 139 0.81 12.57 9.73
N VAL A 140 -0.05 13.44 10.26
CA VAL A 140 -1.04 13.08 11.29
C VAL A 140 -2.10 12.09 10.80
N ARG A 141 -2.17 11.81 9.48
CA ARG A 141 -3.12 10.83 8.92
C ARG A 141 -2.78 9.40 9.34
N TYR A 142 -1.50 9.09 9.59
CA TYR A 142 -1.07 7.76 10.03
C TYR A 142 -1.60 7.34 11.41
N VAL A 143 -2.22 8.25 12.16
CA VAL A 143 -2.83 7.98 13.48
C VAL A 143 -4.34 8.22 13.53
N GLN A 144 -4.97 8.57 12.40
CA GLN A 144 -6.43 8.67 12.26
C GLN A 144 -7.04 7.30 11.98
#